data_AF-A0A3S5DIC8-F1
#
_entry.id   AF-A0A3S5DIC8-F1
#
_cell.length_a   1.000
_cell.length_b   1.000
_cell.length_c   1.000
_cell.angle_alpha   90.00
_cell.angle_beta   90.00
_cell.angle_gamma   90.00
#
_symmetry.space_group_name_H-M   'P 1'
#
loop_
_entity.id
_entity.type
_entity.pdbx_description
1 polymer ?
#
loop_
_entity_poly.entity_id
_entity_poly.type
_entity_poly.pdbx_seq_one_letter_code
_entity_poly.pdbx_strand_id
1 'polypeptide(L)' 'MRIGALPTAALGILPTVIGQFHKQQKDITLQVATMNNTMLLAGLKSGEIDIGIGRMSDPELMSGLHLRTVVP' A
#
# COMPACT_ATOMS: atom_id res chain seq x y z
N MET A 1 1.41 4.83 -10.68
CA MET A 1 1.08 4.87 -9.24
C MET A 1 2.00 3.91 -8.49
N ARG A 2 2.57 4.36 -7.37
CA ARG A 2 3.57 3.67 -6.56
C ARG A 2 2.92 3.16 -5.29
N ILE A 3 2.89 1.84 -5.14
CA ILE A 3 2.22 1.14 -4.06
C ILE A 3 3.28 0.45 -3.20
N GLY A 4 3.34 0.82 -1.93
CA GLY A 4 4.11 0.11 -0.93
C GLY A 4 3.20 -0.87 -0.19
N ALA A 5 3.72 -2.07 0.08
CA ALA A 5 2.98 -3.06 0.84
C ALA A 5 3.80 -3.75 1.91
N LEU A 6 3.18 -3.98 3.06
CA LEU A 6 3.74 -4.88 4.06
C LEU A 6 3.69 -6.33 3.54
N PRO A 7 4.64 -7.21 3.94
CA PRO A 7 4.68 -8.59 3.48
C PRO A 7 3.34 -9.34 3.63
N THR A 8 2.60 -9.07 4.71
CA THR A 8 1.29 -9.67 4.96
C THR A 8 0.24 -9.32 3.90
N ALA A 9 0.30 -8.12 3.32
CA ALA A 9 -0.63 -7.68 2.27
C ALA A 9 -0.15 -8.07 0.88
N ALA A 10 1.16 -8.05 0.64
CA ALA A 10 1.79 -8.46 -0.61
C ALA A 10 1.48 -9.93 -0.97
N LEU A 11 1.52 -10.81 0.03
CA LEU A 11 1.20 -12.23 -0.15
C LEU A 11 -0.30 -12.54 -0.10
N GLY A 12 -1.10 -11.62 0.44
CA GLY A 12 -2.53 -11.80 0.61
C GLY A 12 -3.33 -11.18 -0.53
N ILE A 13 -3.75 -9.93 -0.32
CA ILE A 13 -4.80 -9.28 -1.12
C ILE A 13 -4.29 -8.65 -2.42
N LEU A 14 -3.02 -8.28 -2.49
CA LEU A 14 -2.48 -7.49 -3.60
C LEU A 14 -2.61 -8.15 -4.99
N PRO A 15 -2.27 -9.44 -5.19
CA PRO A 15 -2.36 -10.06 -6.51
C PRO A 15 -3.79 -9.99 -7.09
N THR A 16 -4.79 -10.28 -6.26
CA THR A 16 -6.20 -10.23 -6.65
C THR A 16 -6.65 -8.81 -7.00
N VAL A 17 -6.30 -7.83 -6.16
CA VAL A 17 -6.68 -6.43 -6.37
C VAL A 17 -6.01 -5.84 -7.61
N ILE A 18 -4.72 -6.10 -7.83
CA ILE A 18 -3.99 -5.63 -9.02
C ILE A 18 -4.63 -6.22 -10.29
N GLY A 19 -4.94 -7.52 -10.27
CA GLY A 19 -5.59 -8.19 -11.41
C GLY A 19 -6.96 -7.59 -11.74
N GLN A 20 -7.77 -7.25 -10.74
CA GLN A 20 -9.05 -6.58 -10.95
C GLN A 20 -8.89 -5.13 -11.42
N PHE A 21 -7.97 -4.38 -10.80
CA PHE A 21 -7.68 -3.00 -11.16
C PHE A 21 -7.24 -2.89 -12.62
N HIS A 22 -6.31 -3.74 -13.07
CA HIS A 22 -5.82 -3.71 -14.45
C HIS A 22 -6.92 -4.00 -15.47
N LYS A 23 -7.93 -4.82 -15.13
CA LYS A 23 -9.09 -5.05 -15.99
C LYS A 23 -9.96 -3.79 -16.17
N GLN A 24 -10.05 -2.97 -15.12
CA GLN A 24 -10.86 -1.74 -15.11
C GLN A 24 -10.08 -0.53 -15.65
N GLN A 25 -8.78 -0.48 -15.42
CA GLN A 25 -7.90 0.65 -15.71
C GLN A 25 -6.65 0.18 -16.46
N LYS A 26 -6.80 -0.07 -17.77
CA LYS A 26 -5.76 -0.69 -18.61
C LYS A 26 -4.54 0.21 -18.85
N ASP A 27 -4.75 1.52 -18.83
CA ASP A 27 -3.71 2.50 -19.17
C ASP A 27 -2.87 2.94 -17.96
N ILE A 28 -3.19 2.44 -16.76
CA ILE A 28 -2.50 2.82 -15.53
C ILE A 28 -1.42 1.78 -15.20
N THR A 29 -0.17 2.22 -15.15
CA THR A 29 0.93 1.41 -14.62
C THR A 29 0.99 1.49 -13.09
N LEU A 30 0.95 0.32 -12.47
CA LEU A 30 1.21 0.15 -11.04
C LEU A 30 2.66 -0.30 -10.84
N GLN A 31 3.39 0.40 -9.98
CA GLN A 31 4.68 -0.03 -9.45
C GLN A 31 4.45 -0.49 -8.01
N VAL A 32 4.77 -1.75 -7.72
CA VAL A 32 4.46 -2.35 -6.42
C VAL A 32 5.75 -2.86 -5.80
N ALA A 33 6.00 -2.48 -4.54
CA ALA A 33 7.15 -2.93 -3.77
C ALA A 33 6.72 -3.43 -2.39
N THR A 34 7.29 -4.57 -1.98
CA THR A 34 7.15 -5.07 -0.62
C THR A 34 8.21 -4.42 0.27
N MET A 35 7.81 -3.93 1.44
CA MET A 35 8.70 -3.22 2.36
C MET A 35 8.26 -3.40 3.82
N ASN A 36 9.17 -3.12 4.77
CA ASN A 36 8.82 -3.13 6.19
C ASN A 36 8.02 -1.86 6.57
N ASN A 37 7.44 -1.85 7.78
CA ASN A 37 6.58 -0.76 8.25
C ASN A 37 7.28 0.60 8.27
N THR A 38 8.52 0.65 8.76
CA THR A 38 9.28 1.91 8.84
C THR A 38 9.54 2.51 7.47
N MET A 39 9.97 1.69 6.51
CA MET A 39 10.19 2.13 5.12
C MET A 39 8.89 2.57 4.45
N LEU A 40 7.79 1.86 4.70
CA LEU A 40 6.47 2.21 4.16
C LEU A 40 6.02 3.58 4.64
N LEU A 41 6.10 3.82 5.95
CA LEU A 41 5.69 5.09 6.55
C LEU A 41 6.60 6.24 6.11
N ALA A 42 7.90 6.01 5.99
CA ALA A 42 8.84 7.00 5.48
C ALA A 42 8.50 7.38 4.02
N GLY A 43 8.28 6.40 3.15
CA GLY A 43 7.95 6.63 1.74
C GLY A 43 6.59 7.34 1.55
N LEU A 44 5.63 7.07 2.42
CA LEU A 44 4.35 7.81 2.42
C LEU A 44 4.54 9.28 2.86
N LYS A 45 5.32 9.51 3.91
CA LYS A 45 5.58 10.86 4.43
C LYS A 45 6.41 11.71 3.45
N SER A 46 7.33 11.10 2.70
CA SER A 46 8.12 11.79 1.68
C SER A 46 7.42 11.96 0.34
N GLY A 47 6.32 11.22 0.09
CA GLY A 47 5.65 11.19 -1.21
C GLY A 47 6.37 10.34 -2.26
N GLU A 48 7.35 9.51 -1.86
CA GLU A 48 7.94 8.47 -2.71
C GLU A 48 6.94 7.35 -3.02
N ILE A 49 5.97 7.14 -2.14
CA ILE A 49 4.90 6.15 -2.28
C ILE A 49 3.55 6.88 -2.24
N ASP A 50 2.65 6.49 -3.14
CA ASP A 50 1.32 7.09 -3.23
C ASP A 50 0.33 6.41 -2.26
N ILE A 51 0.43 5.08 -2.13
CA ILE A 51 -0.49 4.26 -1.32
C ILE A 51 0.28 3.19 -0.55
N GLY A 52 -0.05 3.04 0.74
CA GLY A 52 0.46 1.98 1.60
C GLY A 52 -0.62 0.97 1.97
N ILE A 53 -0.33 -0.33 1.82
CA ILE A 53 -1.27 -1.41 2.15
C ILE A 53 -0.61 -2.39 3.12
N GLY A 54 -1.27 -2.65 4.25
CA GLY A 54 -0.71 -3.56 5.24
C GLY A 54 -1.60 -3.71 6.46
N ARG A 55 -1.33 -4.74 7.26
CA ARG A 55 -1.82 -4.80 8.63
C ARG A 55 -0.84 -4.01 9.49
N MET A 56 -1.13 -2.74 9.68
CA MET A 56 -0.26 -1.85 10.44
C MET A 56 -0.55 -2.01 11.94
N SER A 57 0.51 -2.13 12.75
CA SER A 57 0.41 -2.48 14.18
C SER A 57 0.58 -1.28 15.12
N ASP A 58 1.04 -0.13 14.61
CA ASP A 58 1.48 0.99 15.43
C ASP A 58 0.83 2.31 15.00
N PRO A 59 -0.33 2.66 15.61
CA PRO A 59 -1.09 3.88 15.30
C PRO A 59 -0.30 5.18 15.52
N GLU A 60 0.64 5.20 16.46
CA GLU A 60 1.37 6.42 16.83
C GLU A 60 2.31 6.86 15.70
N LEU A 61 2.92 5.90 15.00
CA LEU A 61 3.81 6.19 13.86
C LEU A 61 3.05 6.67 12.60
N MET A 62 1.74 6.50 12.57
CA MET A 62 0.87 6.88 11.44
C MET A 62 0.34 8.31 11.53
N SER A 63 0.73 9.08 12.56
CA SER A 63 0.35 10.49 12.68
C SER A 63 0.73 11.29 11.42
N GLY A 64 -0.21 12.10 10.93
CA GLY A 64 -0.08 12.88 9.70
C GLY A 64 -0.44 12.13 8.40
N LEU A 65 -0.81 10.84 8.47
CA LEU A 65 -1.27 10.06 7.32
C LEU A 65 -2.80 9.90 7.33
N HIS A 66 -3.39 9.89 6.14
CA HIS A 66 -4.80 9.52 5.97
C HIS A 66 -4.91 7.99 5.95
N LEU A 67 -5.62 7.45 6.93
CA LEU A 67 -5.81 6.01 7.08
C LEU A 67 -7.25 5.63 6.81
N ARG A 68 -7.44 4.54 6.07
CA ARG A 68 -8.74 3.89 5.90
C ARG A 68 -8.60 2.40 6.09
N THR A 69 -9.25 1.87 7.12
CA THR A 69 -9.35 0.43 7.32
C THR A 69 -10.26 -0.17 6.27
N VAL A 70 -9.79 -1.21 5.59
CA VAL A 70 -10.59 -2.00 4.66
C VAL A 70 -11.20 -3.15 5.45
N VAL A 71 -12.51 -3.08 5.67
CA VAL A 71 -13.31 -4.16 6.26
C VAL A 71 -13.76 -5.06 5.09
N PRO A 72 -13.68 -6.39 5.20
CA PRO A 72 -14.15 -7.30 4.15
C PRO A 72 -15.63 -7.12 3.82
#